data_AF-A0AAV3NX95-F1
#
_entry.id   AF-A0AAV3NX95-F1
#
_cell.length_a   1.000
_cell.length_b   1.000
_cell.length_c   1.000
_cell.angle_alpha   90.00
_cell.angle_beta   90.00
_cell.angle_gamma   90.00
#
_symmetry.space_group_name_H-M   'P 1'
#
loop_
_entity.id
_entity.type
_entity.pdbx_description
1 polymer ?
#
loop_
_entity_poly.entity_id
_entity_poly.type
_entity_poly.pdbx_seq_one_letter_code
_entity_poly.pdbx_strand_id
1 'polypeptide(L)'
;MARPFRGHVDEGIFSKMKKLRHLNLSHNRLSLVSKNNSSFPTSTVILWLASCNIREFELEFLRNVPEFYTIDLSTNNIREIPSCYGQSGAKLNS
;
A
#
# COMPACT_ATOMS: atom_id res chain seq x y z
N MET A 1 13.18 1.05 -22.46
CA MET A 1 13.00 1.39 -21.03
C MET A 1 11.63 2.01 -20.85
N ALA A 2 10.76 1.41 -20.03
CA ALA A 2 9.47 2.00 -19.69
C ALA A 2 9.69 3.17 -18.73
N ARG A 3 9.01 4.30 -18.95
CA ARG A 3 9.05 5.43 -18.02
C ARG A 3 8.18 5.09 -16.80
N PRO A 4 8.65 5.33 -15.56
CA PRO A 4 7.85 5.07 -14.37
C PRO A 4 6.57 5.89 -14.42
N PHE A 5 5.43 5.27 -14.10
CA PHE A 5 4.16 5.98 -14.05
C PHE A 5 4.21 7.01 -12.92
N ARG A 6 3.77 8.24 -13.19
CA ARG A 6 3.63 9.29 -12.19
C ARG A 6 2.18 9.72 -12.16
N GLY A 7 1.50 9.45 -11.06
CA GLY A 7 0.08 9.73 -10.95
C GLY A 7 -0.49 9.32 -9.59
N HIS A 8 -1.76 9.66 -9.41
CA HIS A 8 -2.53 9.25 -8.25
C HIS A 8 -3.26 7.95 -8.59
N VAL A 9 -3.11 6.95 -7.75
CA VAL A 9 -3.88 5.71 -7.82
C VAL A 9 -4.94 5.81 -6.74
N ASP A 10 -6.18 5.95 -7.15
CA ASP A 10 -7.31 5.83 -6.24
C ASP A 10 -7.43 4.36 -5.83
N GLU A 11 -7.24 4.09 -4.55
CA GLU A 11 -7.45 2.79 -3.90
C GLU A 11 -8.78 2.12 -4.28
N GLY A 12 -9.83 2.90 -4.55
CA GLY A 12 -11.15 2.44 -4.96
C GLY A 12 -11.14 1.70 -6.31
N ILE A 13 -10.12 1.85 -7.15
CA ILE A 13 -10.04 1.12 -8.42
C ILE A 13 -9.92 -0.40 -8.21
N PHE A 14 -9.32 -0.82 -7.11
CA PHE A 14 -9.13 -2.23 -6.80
C PHE A 14 -10.31 -2.81 -6.02
N SER A 15 -11.19 -1.98 -5.45
CA SER A 15 -12.30 -2.41 -4.58
C SER A 15 -13.22 -3.49 -5.21
N LYS A 16 -13.41 -3.46 -6.53
CA LYS A 16 -14.22 -4.43 -7.27
C LYS A 16 -13.49 -5.76 -7.53
N MET A 17 -12.17 -5.80 -7.35
CA MET A 17 -11.33 -6.98 -7.58
C MET A 17 -11.35 -7.89 -6.35
N LYS A 18 -12.51 -8.51 -6.07
CA LYS A 18 -12.77 -9.35 -4.89
C LYS A 18 -11.87 -10.58 -4.71
N LYS A 19 -11.06 -10.92 -5.73
CA LYS A 19 -10.11 -12.04 -5.72
C LYS A 19 -8.66 -11.59 -5.84
N LEU A 20 -8.39 -10.28 -5.79
CA LEU A 20 -7.03 -9.76 -5.90
C LEU A 20 -6.25 -10.15 -4.64
N ARG A 21 -5.22 -10.99 -4.80
CA ARG A 21 -4.36 -11.44 -3.69
C ARG A 21 -3.02 -10.71 -3.66
N HIS A 22 -2.55 -10.29 -4.83
CA HIS A 22 -1.21 -9.81 -5.07
C HIS A 22 -1.29 -8.55 -5.93
N LEU A 23 -0.79 -7.43 -5.43
CA LEU A 23 -0.76 -6.18 -6.16
C LEU A 23 0.66 -5.61 -6.13
N ASN A 24 1.31 -5.58 -7.29
CA ASN A 24 2.64 -4.99 -7.43
C ASN A 24 2.54 -3.65 -8.16
N LEU A 25 2.91 -2.60 -7.45
CA LEU A 25 2.95 -1.22 -7.92
C LEU A 25 4.36 -0.63 -7.85
N SER A 26 5.37 -1.46 -7.60
CA SER A 26 6.76 -1.05 -7.42
C SER A 26 7.32 -0.33 -8.65
N HIS A 27 8.34 0.50 -8.43
CA HIS A 27 9.01 1.30 -9.46
C HIS A 27 8.10 2.32 -10.15
N ASN A 28 7.05 2.78 -9.48
CA ASN A 28 6.18 3.88 -9.94
C ASN A 28 6.26 5.06 -9.01
N ARG A 29 6.15 6.29 -9.50
CA ARG A 29 6.12 7.50 -8.66
C ARG A 29 4.70 7.77 -8.19
N LEU A 30 4.27 7.01 -7.18
CA LEU A 30 2.90 7.04 -6.68
C LEU A 30 2.77 7.97 -5.48
N SER A 31 1.69 8.75 -5.46
CA SER A 31 1.17 9.37 -4.24
C SER A 31 -0.06 8.58 -3.84
N LEU A 32 0.06 7.74 -2.81
CA LEU A 32 -1.06 7.02 -2.23
C LEU A 32 -1.66 7.92 -1.15
N VAL A 33 -2.85 8.47 -1.40
CA VAL A 33 -3.59 9.24 -0.39
C VAL A 33 -4.80 8.40 -0.04
N SER A 34 -4.74 7.70 1.09
CA SER A 34 -5.86 6.90 1.60
C SER A 34 -6.85 7.83 2.28
N LYS A 35 -7.76 8.43 1.52
CA LYS A 35 -8.79 9.32 2.09
C LYS A 35 -9.86 8.57 2.88
N ASN A 36 -10.00 7.25 2.68
CA ASN A 36 -11.01 6.45 3.36
C ASN A 36 -10.47 5.06 3.75
N ASN A 37 -10.70 4.68 5.01
CA ASN A 37 -10.19 3.47 5.67
C ASN A 37 -10.62 2.10 5.07
N SER A 38 -11.25 2.08 3.88
CA SER A 38 -12.07 0.94 3.43
C SER A 38 -11.91 0.55 1.97
N SER A 39 -11.02 1.18 1.20
CA SER A 39 -11.05 1.02 -0.26
C SER A 39 -10.14 -0.07 -0.81
N PHE A 40 -9.14 -0.52 -0.04
CA PHE A 40 -8.31 -1.66 -0.46
C PHE A 40 -9.11 -2.96 -0.35
N PRO A 41 -9.01 -3.86 -1.35
CA PRO A 41 -9.69 -5.14 -1.28
C PRO A 41 -9.13 -5.92 -0.09
N THR A 42 -10.00 -6.27 0.86
CA THR A 42 -9.69 -7.13 2.01
C THR A 42 -9.13 -8.50 1.62
N SER A 43 -9.33 -8.89 0.35
CA SER A 43 -8.74 -10.10 -0.24
C SER A 43 -7.24 -9.96 -0.58
N THR A 44 -6.70 -8.74 -0.66
CA THR A 44 -5.27 -8.53 -0.95
C THR A 44 -4.45 -9.02 0.22
N VAL A 45 -3.44 -9.82 -0.07
CA VAL A 45 -2.55 -10.44 0.91
C VAL A 45 -1.15 -9.87 0.79
N ILE A 46 -0.72 -9.47 -0.41
CA ILE A 46 0.60 -8.86 -0.63
C ILE A 46 0.49 -7.60 -1.49
N LEU A 47 1.03 -6.51 -0.98
CA LEU A 47 1.14 -5.22 -1.64
C LEU A 47 2.61 -4.83 -1.77
N TRP A 48 3.13 -4.74 -2.99
CA TRP A 48 4.48 -4.24 -3.25
C TRP A 48 4.45 -2.80 -3.73
N LEU A 49 5.11 -1.92 -3.00
CA LEU A 49 5.25 -0.49 -3.25
C LEU A 49 6.73 -0.07 -3.24
N ALA A 50 7.63 -0.99 -3.55
CA ALA A 50 9.06 -0.74 -3.50
C ALA A 50 9.48 0.32 -4.54
N SER A 51 10.46 1.16 -4.21
CA SER A 51 10.97 2.19 -5.13
C SER A 51 9.90 3.18 -5.65
N CYS A 52 8.90 3.52 -4.82
CA CYS A 52 7.81 4.41 -5.22
C CYS A 52 8.03 5.90 -4.88
N ASN A 53 9.14 6.22 -4.21
CA ASN A 53 9.44 7.56 -3.69
C ASN A 53 8.38 8.07 -2.69
N ILE A 54 7.79 7.16 -1.92
CA ILE A 54 6.83 7.46 -0.85
C ILE A 54 7.59 8.15 0.29
N ARG A 55 7.05 9.27 0.79
CA ARG A 55 7.65 10.06 1.90
C ARG A 55 6.80 10.03 3.16
N GLU A 56 5.50 10.15 2.95
CA GLU A 56 4.46 10.04 3.97
C GLU A 56 3.56 8.90 3.52
N PHE A 57 3.22 8.02 4.45
CA PHE A 57 2.42 6.85 4.16
C PHE A 57 1.33 6.74 5.23
N GLU A 58 0.13 7.19 4.90
CA GLU A 58 -1.03 7.09 5.80
C GLU A 58 -1.54 5.64 5.80
N LEU A 59 -1.14 4.90 6.83
CA LEU A 59 -1.44 3.48 7.03
C LEU A 59 -2.85 3.19 7.56
N GLU A 60 -3.77 4.14 7.46
CA GLU A 60 -5.11 4.00 8.04
C GLU A 60 -5.89 2.82 7.42
N PHE A 61 -5.61 2.48 6.16
CA PHE A 61 -6.17 1.26 5.53
C PHE A 61 -5.70 -0.04 6.19
N LEU A 62 -4.53 -0.06 6.85
CA LEU A 62 -4.04 -1.23 7.58
C LEU A 62 -4.84 -1.52 8.85
N ARG A 63 -5.67 -0.59 9.36
CA ARG A 63 -6.52 -0.89 10.51
C ARG A 63 -7.52 -2.02 10.25
N ASN A 64 -7.88 -2.22 8.99
CA ASN A 64 -8.92 -3.16 8.57
C ASN A 64 -8.37 -4.30 7.68
N VAL A 65 -7.05 -4.47 7.57
CA VAL A 65 -6.49 -5.60 6.80
C VAL A 65 -6.50 -6.88 7.63
N PRO A 66 -6.60 -8.06 7.00
CA PRO A 66 -6.45 -9.34 7.70
C PRO A 66 -5.04 -9.47 8.31
N GLU A 67 -4.88 -10.28 9.37
CA GLU A 67 -3.57 -10.60 9.97
C GLU A 67 -2.55 -11.13 8.94
N PHE A 68 -3.02 -11.79 7.87
CA PHE A 68 -2.17 -12.25 6.77
C PHE A 68 -2.06 -11.20 5.66
N TYR A 69 -1.53 -10.02 6.01
CA TYR A 69 -1.23 -8.95 5.06
C TYR A 69 0.26 -8.62 5.08
N THR A 70 0.91 -8.61 3.92
CA THR A 70 2.32 -8.23 3.76
C THR A 70 2.42 -7.00 2.88
N ILE A 71 3.22 -6.03 3.33
CA ILE A 71 3.51 -4.82 2.58
C ILE A 71 5.01 -4.63 2.42
N ASP A 72 5.45 -4.43 1.19
CA ASP A 72 6.82 -4.08 0.85
C ASP A 72 6.91 -2.59 0.55
N LEU A 73 7.54 -1.85 1.46
CA LEU A 73 7.81 -0.42 1.34
C LEU A 73 9.29 -0.14 1.10
N SER A 74 10.09 -1.13 0.73
CA SER A 74 11.52 -1.00 0.57
C SER A 74 11.91 0.05 -0.47
N THR A 75 13.09 0.66 -0.29
CA THR A 75 13.60 1.66 -1.24
C THR A 75 12.64 2.86 -1.41
N ASN A 76 11.93 3.24 -0.35
CA ASN A 76 11.18 4.51 -0.27
C ASN A 76 11.89 5.50 0.66
N ASN A 77 11.30 6.70 0.81
CA ASN A 77 11.83 7.81 1.61
C ASN A 77 10.94 8.07 2.85
N ILE A 78 10.40 7.01 3.45
CA ILE A 78 9.47 7.07 4.58
C ILE A 78 10.26 7.50 5.83
N ARG A 79 9.83 8.59 6.45
CA ARG A 79 10.49 9.12 7.68
C ARG A 79 9.92 8.54 8.96
N GLU A 80 8.64 8.19 8.94
CA GLU A 80 7.91 7.72 10.11
C GLU A 80 6.91 6.63 9.70
N ILE A 81 6.82 5.58 10.50
CA ILE A 81 5.79 4.55 10.37
C ILE A 81 4.65 4.92 11.34
N PRO A 82 3.41 5.10 10.86
CA PRO A 82 2.25 5.40 11.71
C PRO A 82 2.07 4.40 12.85
N SER A 83 1.68 4.90 14.03
CA SER A 83 1.46 4.07 15.23
C SER A 83 0.38 2.99 15.06
N CYS A 84 -0.60 3.22 14.17
CA CYS A 84 -1.65 2.25 13.86
C CYS A 84 -1.10 0.98 13.17
N TYR A 85 0.12 1.01 12.61
CA TYR A 85 0.76 -0.18 12.05
C TYR A 85 0.92 -1.30 13.08
N GLY A 86 1.34 -0.97 14.31
CA GLY A 86 1.55 -1.94 15.39
C GLY A 86 0.27 -2.71 15.79
N GLN A 87 -0.90 -2.22 15.37
CA GLN A 87 -2.21 -2.80 15.65
C GLN A 87 -2.77 -3.61 14.48
N SER A 88 -2.17 -3.51 13.28
CA SER A 88 -2.74 -4.04 12.03
C SER A 88 -2.55 -5.53 11.79
N GLY A 89 -1.71 -6.21 12.58
CA GLY A 89 -1.30 -7.59 12.31
C GLY A 89 -0.48 -7.77 11.02
N ALA A 90 -0.32 -6.73 10.21
CA ALA A 90 0.42 -6.77 8.95
C ALA A 90 1.93 -6.96 9.19
N LYS A 91 2.61 -7.54 8.19
CA LYS A 91 4.07 -7.65 8.12
C LYS A 91 4.64 -6.61 7.16
N LEU A 92 5.57 -5.80 7.65
CA LEU A 92 6.27 -4.76 6.91
C LEU A 92 7.65 -5.26 6.54
N ASN A 93 7.90 -5.27 5.24
CA ASN A 93 9.25 -5.33 4.71
C ASN A 93 9.65 -3.90 4.35
N SER A 94 10.59 -3.34 5.10
CA SER A 94 11.12 -1.97 4.95
C SER A 94 12.58 -2.00 4.49
#